data_AF-A0A1I5NLS2-F1
#
_entry.id   AF-A0A1I5NLS2-F1
#
_cell.length_a   1.000
_cell.length_b   1.000
_cell.length_c   1.000
_cell.angle_alpha   90.00
_cell.angle_beta   90.00
_cell.angle_gamma   90.00
#
_symmetry.space_group_name_H-M   'P 1'
#
loop_
_entity.id
_entity.type
_entity.pdbx_description
1 polymer ?
#
loop_
_entity_poly.entity_id
_entity_poly.type
_entity_poly.pdbx_seq_one_letter_code
_entity_poly.pdbx_strand_id
1 'polypeptide(L)' 'MKIKQLVLSSLVAFATLAAFAPTIASAAPHKAHKVCKWDARHHHRACHWVR' A
#
# COMPACT_ATOMS: atom_id res chain seq x y z
N MET A 1 -1.92 -26.17 -29.95
CA MET A 1 -2.54 -26.25 -28.61
C MET A 1 -1.61 -25.82 -27.47
N LYS A 2 -0.32 -26.20 -27.48
CA LYS A 2 0.63 -26.03 -26.35
C LYS A 2 0.96 -24.56 -25.96
N ILE A 3 1.01 -23.65 -26.93
CA ILE A 3 1.29 -22.22 -26.68
C ILE A 3 0.12 -21.55 -25.94
N LYS A 4 -1.13 -21.91 -26.26
CA LYS A 4 -2.32 -21.36 -25.60
C LYS A 4 -2.33 -21.70 -24.11
N GLN A 5 -1.91 -22.92 -23.74
CA GLN A 5 -1.79 -23.34 -22.34
C GLN A 5 -0.69 -22.59 -21.58
N LEU A 6 0.44 -22.30 -22.22
CA LEU A 6 1.51 -21.50 -21.62
C LEU A 6 1.03 -20.08 -21.31
N VAL A 7 0.36 -19.43 -22.26
CA VAL A 7 -0.18 -18.07 -22.08
C VAL A 7 -1.25 -18.04 -20.99
N LEU A 8 -2.17 -19.00 -20.98
CA LEU A 8 -3.19 -19.11 -19.93
C LEU A 8 -2.56 -19.36 -18.55
N SER A 9 -1.55 -20.22 -18.45
CA SER A 9 -0.84 -20.50 -17.20
C SER A 9 -0.13 -19.25 -16.65
N SER A 10 0.55 -18.49 -17.50
CA SER A 10 1.19 -17.24 -17.10
C SER A 10 0.18 -16.20 -16.62
N LEU A 11 -0.93 -16.01 -17.33
CA LEU A 11 -1.97 -15.05 -16.93
C LEU A 11 -2.60 -15.41 -15.57
N VAL A 12 -2.86 -16.69 -15.33
CA VAL A 12 -3.39 -17.17 -14.05
C VAL A 12 -2.38 -16.95 -12.92
N ALA A 13 -1.09 -17.24 -13.16
CA ALA A 13 -0.04 -17.02 -12.16
C ALA A 13 0.13 -15.53 -11.81
N PHE A 14 0.08 -14.62 -12.77
CA PHE A 14 0.15 -13.18 -12.49
C PHE A 14 -1.11 -12.66 -11.78
N ALA A 15 -2.29 -13.14 -12.16
CA ALA A 15 -3.54 -12.76 -11.51
C ALA A 15 -3.59 -13.19 -10.04
N THR A 16 -3.10 -14.40 -9.71
CA THR A 16 -3.05 -14.87 -8.32
C THR A 16 -2.08 -14.02 -7.51
N LEU A 17 -0.87 -13.75 -8.00
CA LEU A 17 0.10 -12.85 -7.33
C LEU A 17 -0.47 -11.44 -7.11
N ALA A 18 -1.17 -10.87 -8.08
CA ALA A 18 -1.81 -9.56 -7.95
C ALA A 18 -2.95 -9.54 -6.92
N ALA A 19 -3.72 -10.64 -6.80
CA ALA A 19 -4.77 -10.76 -5.79
C ALA A 19 -4.22 -10.85 -4.36
N PHE A 20 -2.99 -11.34 -4.16
CA PHE A 20 -2.31 -11.37 -2.87
C PHE A 20 -1.47 -10.11 -2.57
N ALA A 21 -1.29 -9.18 -3.52
CA ALA A 21 -0.63 -7.90 -3.25
C ALA A 21 -1.36 -7.02 -2.21
N PRO A 22 -2.70 -6.85 -2.24
CA PRO A 22 -3.39 -6.02 -1.27
C PRO A 22 -3.39 -6.61 0.15
N THR A 23 -3.19 -7.92 0.34
CA THR A 23 -3.10 -8.50 1.70
C THR A 23 -1.80 -8.10 2.41
N ILE A 24 -0.73 -7.82 1.65
CA ILE A 24 0.55 -7.34 2.20
C ILE A 24 0.49 -5.83 2.46
N ALA A 25 -0.15 -5.07 1.58
CA ALA A 25 -0.34 -3.62 1.75
C ALA A 25 -1.35 -3.27 2.86
N SER A 26 -2.35 -4.14 3.11
CA SER A 26 -3.39 -3.95 4.12
C SER A 26 -2.96 -4.34 5.55
N ALA A 27 -1.70 -4.74 5.75
CA ALA A 27 -1.12 -4.95 7.07
C ALA A 27 -0.42 -3.70 7.64
N ALA A 28 -0.42 -2.58 6.90
CA ALA A 28 -0.23 -1.28 7.54
C ALA A 28 -1.49 -1.05 8.37
N PRO A 29 -1.43 -1.14 9.72
CA PRO A 29 -2.62 -0.88 10.49
C PRO A 29 -2.99 0.57 10.20
N HIS A 30 -4.28 0.91 10.27
CA HIS A 30 -4.75 2.30 10.34
C HIS A 30 -4.21 2.95 11.63
N LYS A 31 -2.88 3.02 11.75
CA LYS A 31 -2.12 3.68 12.78
C LYS A 31 -2.30 5.14 12.46
N ALA A 32 -2.67 5.89 13.49
CA ALA A 32 -2.72 7.34 13.40
C ALA A 32 -1.50 7.83 12.61
N HIS A 33 -1.71 8.66 11.59
CA HIS A 33 -0.61 9.21 10.81
C HIS A 33 -0.12 10.48 11.51
N LYS A 34 1.20 10.61 11.68
CA LYS A 34 1.79 11.79 12.31
C LYS A 34 1.88 12.93 11.30
N VAL A 35 1.05 13.93 11.45
CA VAL A 35 1.08 15.14 10.62
C VAL A 35 1.90 16.20 11.32
N CYS A 36 2.97 16.66 10.67
CA CYS A 36 3.77 17.78 11.14
C CYS A 36 3.41 19.04 10.35
N LYS A 37 3.01 20.09 11.05
CA LYS A 37 2.75 21.41 10.48
C LYS A 37 3.72 22.42 11.08
N TRP A 38 4.20 23.35 10.26
CA TRP A 38 4.96 24.49 10.75
C TRP A 38 4.03 25.42 11.54
N ASP A 39 4.31 25.61 12.83
CA ASP A 39 3.62 26.59 13.65
C ASP A 39 4.37 27.93 13.58
N ALA A 40 3.78 28.88 12.86
CA ALA A 40 4.33 30.21 12.70
C ALA A 40 4.25 31.06 13.99
N ARG A 41 3.38 30.72 14.95
CA ARG A 41 3.23 31.48 16.20
C ARG A 41 4.36 31.21 17.18
N HIS A 42 4.89 29.98 17.16
CA HIS A 42 5.92 29.53 18.09
C HIS A 42 7.20 29.09 17.36
N HIS A 43 7.33 29.43 16.07
CA HIS A 43 8.49 29.17 15.20
C HIS A 43 9.08 27.75 15.31
N HIS A 44 8.23 26.72 15.40
CA HIS A 44 8.66 25.32 15.43
C HIS A 44 7.71 24.41 14.64
N ARG A 45 8.13 23.17 14.37
CA ARG A 45 7.26 22.16 13.78
C ARG A 45 6.44 21.46 14.85
N ALA A 46 5.13 21.66 14.84
CA ALA A 46 4.18 20.94 15.68
C ALA A 46 3.72 19.67 14.97
N CYS A 47 3.92 18.51 15.59
CA CYS A 47 3.47 17.23 15.04
C CYS A 47 2.35 16.64 15.89
N HIS A 48 1.27 16.24 15.25
CA HIS A 48 0.10 15.63 15.91
C HIS A 48 -0.24 14.31 15.22
N TRP A 49 -0.72 13.35 16.01
CA TRP A 49 -1.22 12.08 15.48
C TRP A 49 -2.69 12.28 15.08
N VAL A 50 -3.00 12.00 13.81
CA VAL A 50 -4.36 12.08 13.26
C VAL A 50 -4.86 10.66 13.05
N ARG A 51 -6.05 10.37 13.61
CA ARG A 51 -6.70 9.06 13.49
C ARG A 51 -7.33 8.88 12.12
#